data_AF-A0A0C4EZ44-F1
#
_entry.id   AF-A0A0C4EZ44-F1
#
_cell.length_a   1.000
_cell.length_b   1.000
_cell.length_c   1.000
_cell.angle_alpha   90.00
_cell.angle_beta   90.00
_cell.angle_gamma   90.00
#
_symmetry.space_group_name_H-M   'P 1'
#
loop_
_entity.id
_entity.type
_entity.pdbx_description
1 polymer ?
#
loop_
_entity_poly.entity_id
_entity_poly.type
_entity_poly.pdbx_seq_one_letter_code
_entity_poly.pdbx_strand_id
1 'polypeptide(L)'
;MSQDLAQKIEEIITKSAVVVFSKSHCPYCVKAVKTLKEIGREPVVVELDLVDEGEAQHEYIKKKTGQRTVPAIFIKTKFVGGNSELQALHADKQLEKMFE
;
A
#
# COMPACT_ATOMS: atom_id res chain seq x y z
N MET A 1 10.72 19.65 11.23
CA MET A 1 11.03 18.96 9.97
C MET A 1 10.12 17.73 9.86
N SER A 2 8.82 17.93 9.58
CA SER A 2 7.85 16.82 9.53
C SER A 2 6.81 16.98 8.40
N GLN A 3 6.90 18.06 7.62
CA GLN A 3 5.96 18.33 6.52
C GLN A 3 6.33 17.55 5.25
N ASP A 4 7.62 17.33 5.00
CA ASP A 4 8.10 16.56 3.83
C ASP A 4 7.61 15.11 3.79
N LEU A 5 7.56 14.42 4.92
CA LEU A 5 7.26 12.99 4.95
C LEU A 5 5.80 12.70 4.57
N ALA A 6 4.86 13.39 5.22
CA ALA A 6 3.45 13.25 4.92
C ALA A 6 3.17 13.63 3.47
N GLN A 7 3.79 14.71 2.98
CA GLN A 7 3.65 15.16 1.61
C GLN A 7 4.20 14.14 0.60
N LYS A 8 5.36 13.53 0.87
CA LYS A 8 5.90 12.43 0.04
C LYS A 8 4.96 11.23 -0.01
N ILE A 9 4.42 10.79 1.13
CA ILE A 9 3.49 9.65 1.19
C ILE A 9 2.22 9.97 0.39
N GLU A 10 1.63 11.15 0.62
CA GLU A 10 0.46 11.62 -0.11
C GLU A 10 0.75 11.71 -1.61
N GLU A 11 1.90 12.26 -2.01
CA GLU A 11 2.30 12.37 -3.40
C GLU A 11 2.41 10.98 -4.05
N ILE A 12 3.06 10.01 -3.41
CA ILE A 12 3.17 8.64 -3.92
C ILE A 12 1.78 8.02 -4.08
N ILE A 13 0.90 8.19 -3.08
CA ILE A 13 -0.48 7.69 -3.07
C ILE A 13 -1.33 8.33 -4.17
N THR A 14 -1.08 9.60 -4.51
CA THR A 14 -1.88 10.35 -5.48
C THR A 14 -1.35 10.19 -6.91
N LYS A 15 -0.02 10.08 -7.06
CA LYS A 15 0.67 9.92 -8.34
C LYS A 15 0.62 8.49 -8.85
N SER A 16 0.49 7.51 -7.95
CA SER A 16 0.43 6.09 -8.29
C SER A 16 -0.99 5.58 -8.18
N ALA A 17 -1.45 4.80 -9.17
CA ALA A 17 -2.76 4.17 -9.11
C ALA A 17 -2.86 3.15 -7.96
N VAL A 18 -1.76 2.46 -7.65
CA VAL A 18 -1.65 1.52 -6.53
C VAL A 18 -0.34 1.74 -5.79
N VAL A 19 -0.43 1.79 -4.47
CA VAL A 19 0.73 1.83 -3.58
C VAL A 19 0.60 0.71 -2.55
N VAL A 20 1.68 -0.02 -2.35
CA VAL A 20 1.80 -1.09 -1.37
C VAL A 20 2.96 -0.75 -0.45
N PHE A 21 2.64 -0.40 0.79
CA PHE A 21 3.64 -0.25 1.83
C PHE A 21 3.96 -1.64 2.39
N SER A 22 5.22 -2.06 2.25
CA SER A 22 5.70 -3.39 2.60
C SER A 22 6.93 -3.33 3.50
N LYS A 23 7.37 -4.51 3.94
CA LYS A 23 8.70 -4.72 4.50
C LYS A 23 9.43 -5.84 3.75
N SER A 24 10.75 -5.75 3.60
CA SER A 24 11.57 -6.67 2.80
C SER A 24 11.42 -8.13 3.22
N HIS A 25 11.24 -8.36 4.52
CA HIS A 25 11.11 -9.71 5.08
C HIS A 25 9.67 -10.24 5.13
N CYS A 26 8.69 -9.58 4.50
CA CYS A 26 7.27 -9.95 4.64
C CYS A 26 6.73 -10.77 3.46
N PRO A 27 6.41 -12.07 3.64
CA PRO A 27 5.87 -12.91 2.56
C PRO A 27 4.48 -12.49 2.09
N TYR A 28 3.68 -11.86 2.96
CA TYR A 28 2.34 -11.36 2.59
C TYR A 28 2.41 -10.15 1.65
N CYS A 29 3.46 -9.35 1.74
CA CYS A 29 3.66 -8.23 0.83
C CYS A 29 3.91 -8.71 -0.60
N VAL A 30 4.76 -9.74 -0.75
CA VAL A 30 5.03 -10.37 -2.04
C VAL A 30 3.76 -10.92 -2.68
N LYS A 31 2.90 -11.58 -1.88
CA LYS A 31 1.59 -12.08 -2.35
C LYS A 31 0.70 -10.94 -2.84
N ALA A 32 0.57 -9.87 -2.06
CA ALA A 32 -0.24 -8.71 -2.43
C ALA A 32 0.20 -8.10 -3.77
N VAL A 33 1.51 -7.88 -3.93
CA VAL A 33 2.10 -7.35 -5.16
C VAL A 33 1.86 -8.28 -6.34
N LYS A 34 2.00 -9.60 -6.14
CA LYS A 34 1.73 -10.58 -7.19
C LYS A 34 0.27 -10.52 -7.66
N THR A 35 -0.70 -10.50 -6.73
CA THR A 35 -2.12 -10.40 -7.07
C THR A 35 -2.45 -9.13 -7.85
N LEU A 36 -1.83 -8.00 -7.50
CA LEU A 36 -1.97 -6.75 -8.24
C LEU A 36 -1.36 -6.85 -9.65
N LYS A 37 -0.22 -7.53 -9.80
CA LYS A 37 0.36 -7.80 -11.13
C LYS A 37 -0.48 -8.77 -11.97
N GLU A 38 -1.12 -9.75 -11.34
CA GLU A 38 -2.00 -10.72 -12.02
C GLU A 38 -3.22 -10.05 -12.67
N ILE A 39 -3.74 -8.97 -12.09
CA ILE A 39 -4.79 -8.14 -12.69
C ILE A 39 -4.26 -7.09 -13.69
N GLY A 40 -2.98 -7.17 -14.06
CA GLY A 40 -2.34 -6.23 -15.00
C GLY A 40 -2.07 -4.85 -14.43
N ARG A 41 -1.99 -4.70 -13.10
CA ARG A 41 -1.65 -3.43 -12.44
C ARG A 41 -0.22 -3.48 -11.90
N GLU A 42 0.50 -2.37 -12.03
CA GLU A 42 1.85 -2.22 -11.49
C GLU A 42 1.80 -1.41 -10.19
N PRO A 43 1.85 -2.06 -9.02
CA PRO A 43 1.87 -1.34 -7.77
C PRO A 43 3.25 -0.77 -7.45
N VAL A 44 3.26 0.44 -6.90
CA VAL A 44 4.46 1.03 -6.30
C VAL A 44 4.66 0.40 -4.93
N VAL A 45 5.76 -0.33 -4.78
CA VAL A 45 6.11 -1.00 -3.54
C VAL A 45 7.06 -0.09 -2.76
N VAL A 46 6.67 0.29 -1.55
CA VAL A 46 7.48 1.11 -0.64
C VAL A 46 7.92 0.25 0.53
N GLU A 47 9.21 -0.07 0.57
CA GLU A 47 9.81 -0.88 1.63
C GLU A 47 10.15 0.00 2.83
N LEU A 48 9.25 -0.01 3.82
CA LEU A 48 9.35 0.81 5.03
C LEU A 48 10.55 0.46 5.91
N ASP A 49 11.20 -0.67 5.72
CA ASP A 49 12.42 -1.06 6.43
C ASP A 49 13.71 -0.68 5.70
N LEU A 50 13.64 -0.30 4.42
CA LEU A 50 14.80 0.10 3.63
C LEU A 50 14.89 1.62 3.41
N VAL A 51 13.80 2.34 3.59
CA VAL A 51 13.77 3.79 3.43
C VAL A 51 14.14 4.51 4.73
N ASP A 52 14.92 5.58 4.60
CA ASP A 52 15.07 6.57 5.66
C ASP A 52 13.70 7.10 6.08
N GLU A 53 13.50 7.26 7.39
CA GLU A 53 12.21 7.65 8.00
C GLU A 53 11.08 6.60 7.86
N GLY A 54 11.38 5.36 7.47
CA GLY A 54 10.35 4.33 7.27
C GLY A 54 9.48 4.03 8.50
N GLU A 55 10.02 4.17 9.71
CA GLU A 55 9.23 4.11 10.96
C GLU A 55 8.24 5.27 11.07
N ALA A 56 8.66 6.49 10.73
CA ALA A 56 7.80 7.67 10.71
C ALA A 56 6.72 7.55 9.61
N GLN A 57 7.05 6.97 8.46
CA GLN A 57 6.07 6.69 7.40
C GLN A 57 5.05 5.67 7.89
N HIS A 58 5.50 4.61 8.56
CA HIS A 58 4.63 3.59 9.14
C HIS A 58 3.68 4.20 10.17
N GLU A 59 4.18 5.05 11.07
CA GLU A 59 3.35 5.76 12.04
C GLU A 59 2.34 6.72 11.38
N TYR A 60 2.72 7.42 10.31
CA TYR A 60 1.79 8.26 9.54
C TYR A 60 0.67 7.42 8.90
N ILE A 61 1.02 6.33 8.21
CA ILE A 61 0.07 5.41 7.58
C ILE A 61 -0.87 4.84 8.64
N LYS A 62 -0.33 4.42 9.78
CA LYS A 62 -1.11 3.91 10.92
C LYS A 62 -2.05 4.96 11.47
N LYS A 63 -1.63 6.23 11.60
CA LYS A 63 -2.55 7.32 12.01
C LYS A 63 -3.64 7.59 10.98
N LYS A 64 -3.31 7.50 9.68
CA LYS A 64 -4.24 7.75 8.58
C LYS A 64 -5.26 6.63 8.38
N THR A 65 -4.85 5.39 8.55
CA THR A 65 -5.64 4.19 8.20
C THR A 65 -6.12 3.40 9.42
N GLY A 66 -5.49 3.59 10.57
CA GLY A 66 -5.64 2.72 11.74
C GLY A 66 -4.86 1.40 11.63
N GLN A 67 -4.30 1.05 10.47
CA GLN A 67 -3.64 -0.23 10.27
C GLN A 67 -2.19 -0.19 10.77
N ARG A 68 -1.90 -1.09 11.73
CA ARG A 68 -0.56 -1.24 12.32
C ARG A 68 0.31 -2.25 11.56
N THR A 69 -0.30 -3.09 10.74
CA THR A 69 0.35 -4.22 10.07
C THR A 69 0.66 -3.92 8.61
N VAL A 70 1.75 -4.52 8.12
CA VAL A 70 2.07 -4.56 6.69
C VAL A 70 1.59 -5.88 6.08
N PRO A 71 1.23 -5.93 4.79
CA PRO A 71 1.19 -4.81 3.84
C PRO A 71 0.05 -3.84 4.12
N ALA A 72 0.24 -2.55 3.82
CA ALA A 72 -0.84 -1.55 3.78
C ALA A 72 -1.02 -1.07 2.34
N ILE A 73 -2.22 -1.26 1.79
CA ILE A 73 -2.50 -1.11 0.36
C ILE A 73 -3.42 0.07 0.12
N PHE A 74 -3.05 0.91 -0.84
CA PHE A 74 -3.81 2.05 -1.29
C PHE A 74 -4.07 1.95 -2.79
N ILE A 75 -5.31 2.22 -3.20
CA ILE A 75 -5.75 2.22 -4.60
C ILE A 75 -6.45 3.55 -4.87
N LYS A 76 -6.02 4.30 -5.90
CA LYS A 76 -6.58 5.62 -6.27
C LYS A 76 -6.80 6.52 -5.03
N THR A 77 -5.80 6.67 -4.17
CA THR A 77 -5.87 7.38 -2.86
C THR A 77 -6.68 6.73 -1.74
N LYS A 78 -7.50 5.73 -2.03
CA LYS A 78 -8.34 5.04 -1.06
C LYS A 78 -7.56 3.93 -0.38
N PHE A 79 -7.64 3.88 0.95
CA PHE A 79 -7.10 2.78 1.72
C PHE A 79 -7.97 1.53 1.54
N VAL A 80 -7.32 0.43 1.17
CA VAL A 80 -7.97 -0.87 0.95
C VAL A 80 -7.90 -1.75 2.18
N GLY A 81 -6.74 -1.77 2.84
CA GLY A 81 -6.46 -2.70 3.94
C GLY A 81 -5.14 -3.44 3.72
N GLY A 82 -5.05 -4.64 4.30
CA GLY A 82 -3.92 -5.53 4.15
C GLY A 82 -4.09 -6.58 3.06
N ASN A 83 -3.24 -7.62 3.12
CA ASN A 83 -3.27 -8.71 2.16
C ASN A 83 -4.61 -9.47 2.18
N SER A 84 -5.23 -9.65 3.36
CA SER A 84 -6.50 -10.36 3.47
C SER A 84 -7.62 -9.62 2.74
N GLU A 85 -7.77 -8.32 2.98
CA GLU A 85 -8.76 -7.47 2.29
C GLU A 85 -8.51 -7.42 0.77
N LEU A 86 -7.24 -7.34 0.34
CA LEU A 86 -6.92 -7.40 -1.09
C LEU A 86 -7.36 -8.72 -1.73
N GLN A 87 -7.06 -9.84 -1.10
CA GLN A 87 -7.44 -11.17 -1.60
C GLN A 87 -8.97 -11.32 -1.64
N ALA A 88 -9.68 -10.81 -0.63
CA ALA A 88 -11.14 -10.80 -0.61
C ALA A 88 -11.71 -9.99 -1.79
N LEU A 89 -11.18 -8.80 -2.05
CA LEU A 89 -11.60 -7.97 -3.19
C LEU A 89 -11.25 -8.60 -4.54
N HIS A 90 -10.12 -9.29 -4.63
CA HIS A 90 -9.72 -10.02 -5.83
C HIS A 90 -10.67 -11.19 -6.09
N ALA A 91 -11.02 -11.97 -5.06
CA ALA A 91 -11.99 -13.06 -5.15
C ALA A 91 -13.39 -12.56 -5.56
N ASP A 92 -13.81 -11.39 -5.07
CA ASP A 92 -15.11 -10.78 -5.41
C ASP A 92 -15.11 -10.06 -6.77
N LYS A 93 -13.97 -10.04 -7.50
CA LYS A 93 -13.76 -9.22 -8.72
C LYS A 93 -14.06 -7.73 -8.52
N GLN A 94 -14.04 -7.27 -7.27
CA GLN A 94 -14.21 -5.86 -6.91
C GLN A 94 -12.90 -5.08 -7.02
N LEU A 95 -11.77 -5.78 -6.90
CA LEU A 95 -10.45 -5.17 -7.01
C LEU A 95 -10.27 -4.43 -8.34
N GLU A 96 -10.68 -5.05 -9.45
CA GLU A 96 -10.61 -4.46 -10.79
C GLU A 96 -11.52 -3.23 -10.93
N LYS A 97 -12.71 -3.27 -10.31
CA LYS A 97 -13.66 -2.15 -10.31
C LYS A 97 -13.16 -0.93 -9.55
N MET A 98 -12.22 -1.10 -8.62
CA MET A 98 -11.56 0.05 -7.99
C MET A 98 -10.66 0.82 -8.97
N PHE A 99 -10.29 0.22 -10.10
CA PHE A 99 -9.48 0.83 -11.14
C PHE A 99 -10.27 1.40 -12.31
N GLU A 100 -11.52 0.99 -12.48
CA GLU A 100 -12.49 1.62 -13.39
C GLU A 100 -12.80 3.05 -12.92
#